data_AF-T0LEP1-F1
#
_entry.id   AF-T0LEP1-F1
#
_cell.length_a   1.000
_cell.length_b   1.000
_cell.length_c   1.000
_cell.angle_alpha   90.00
_cell.angle_beta   90.00
_cell.angle_gamma   90.00
#
_symmetry.space_group_name_H-M   'P 1'
#
loop_
_entity.id
_entity.type
_entity.pdbx_description
1 polymer ?
#
loop_
_entity_poly.entity_id
_entity_poly.type
_entity_poly.pdbx_seq_one_letter_code
_entity_poly.pdbx_strand_id
1 'polypeptide(L)'
;MKREKILRKKVIKALKKQGFKINPHVRPRGYSKKTLRQIQQNARMEQISFHKKFLLENTEKVISYCKDGKEIDPDKIVLELREVKSGSLEEILFRWWNLTWWSIPYQHPYGRQMRFLLWDITHNCPFGLFALQSPVLKMSVRDNALGIPNKELDIWVNRSMNAQRVGALPPYNELLGGKMVALALTSNEIREAYIKKYKNYVSIIERRRLRPELLFITTTSAFGRSSLYNRLKLNGEVVAESLGYTKGSGTFHIPEDLYQEILEFLASKSVDIARGYGHGPSRKLKLLSLGFKYLGIPKFEFHGLKREFYLLPLVKNLKDVIQRRKKPIWYNRPFNRLVEYWKGRWAIPRAKRIPLWSAFETEKFFIRATSILKA
;
A
#
# COMPACT_ATOMS: atom_id res chain seq x y z
N MET A 1 -13.49 2.45 -37.30
CA MET A 1 -12.15 2.10 -37.83
C MET A 1 -11.03 3.13 -37.62
N LYS A 2 -11.12 4.40 -38.08
CA LYS A 2 -9.99 5.36 -37.95
C LYS A 2 -9.67 5.70 -36.48
N ARG A 3 -10.69 6.00 -35.66
CA ARG A 3 -10.56 6.31 -34.22
C ARG A 3 -9.98 5.14 -33.41
N GLU A 4 -10.45 3.92 -33.63
CA GLU A 4 -9.94 2.69 -32.97
C GLU A 4 -8.45 2.46 -33.26
N LYS A 5 -8.03 2.56 -34.53
CA LYS A 5 -6.63 2.40 -34.93
C LYS A 5 -5.73 3.47 -34.29
N ILE A 6 -6.20 4.73 -34.21
CA ILE A 6 -5.47 5.83 -33.58
C ILE A 6 -5.31 5.58 -32.07
N LEU A 7 -6.42 5.29 -31.37
CA LEU A 7 -6.41 5.08 -29.93
C LEU A 7 -5.56 3.86 -29.54
N ARG A 8 -5.65 2.77 -30.32
CA ARG A 8 -4.76 1.61 -30.19
C ARG A 8 -3.28 1.99 -30.31
N LYS A 9 -2.91 2.78 -31.32
CA LYS A 9 -1.52 3.26 -31.50
C LYS A 9 -1.08 4.11 -30.30
N LYS A 10 -1.94 4.99 -29.76
CA LYS A 10 -1.66 5.79 -28.57
C LYS A 10 -1.38 4.91 -27.35
N VAL A 11 -2.22 3.89 -27.09
CA VAL A 11 -2.00 2.92 -25.99
C VAL A 11 -0.64 2.24 -26.13
N ILE A 12 -0.34 1.67 -27.30
CA ILE A 12 0.93 0.96 -27.52
C ILE A 12 2.13 1.91 -27.35
N LYS A 13 2.04 3.15 -27.85
CA LYS A 13 3.10 4.16 -27.74
C LYS A 13 3.34 4.55 -26.28
N ALA A 14 2.28 4.79 -25.50
CA ALA A 14 2.37 5.14 -24.09
C ALA A 14 3.08 4.04 -23.28
N LEU A 15 2.71 2.77 -23.49
CA LEU A 15 3.32 1.64 -22.80
C LEU A 15 4.79 1.44 -23.16
N LYS A 16 5.13 1.57 -24.45
CA LYS A 16 6.53 1.50 -24.88
C LYS A 16 7.37 2.63 -24.25
N LYS A 17 6.83 3.85 -24.18
CA LYS A 17 7.49 5.02 -23.55
C LYS A 17 7.75 4.81 -22.06
N GLN A 18 6.81 4.18 -21.34
CA GLN A 18 6.96 3.86 -19.92
C GLN A 18 7.96 2.73 -19.62
N GLY A 19 8.42 1.99 -20.63
CA GLY A 19 9.37 0.89 -20.45
C GLY A 19 8.76 -0.51 -20.47
N PHE A 20 7.57 -0.68 -21.04
CA PHE A 20 7.02 -2.00 -21.35
C PHE A 20 7.55 -2.56 -22.68
N LYS A 21 7.59 -3.89 -22.78
CA LYS A 21 7.67 -4.68 -24.01
C LYS A 21 6.29 -5.27 -24.30
N ILE A 22 5.95 -5.39 -25.58
CA ILE A 22 4.66 -5.92 -26.03
C ILE A 22 4.96 -7.04 -27.04
N ASN A 23 4.73 -8.30 -26.64
CA ASN A 23 4.73 -9.46 -27.53
C ASN A 23 4.19 -10.72 -26.82
N PRO A 24 3.00 -11.25 -27.18
CA PRO A 24 1.80 -10.50 -27.59
C PRO A 24 1.20 -9.69 -26.43
N HIS A 25 1.61 -9.99 -25.20
CA HIS A 25 1.15 -9.33 -23.96
C HIS A 25 2.13 -8.25 -23.47
N VAL A 26 1.62 -7.38 -22.60
CA VAL A 26 2.40 -6.33 -21.93
C VAL A 26 3.23 -6.94 -20.80
N ARG A 27 4.52 -6.61 -20.77
CA ARG A 27 5.43 -7.00 -19.68
C ARG A 27 6.54 -5.97 -19.47
N PRO A 28 7.10 -5.84 -18.26
CA PRO A 28 8.27 -4.98 -18.04
C PRO A 28 9.43 -5.35 -18.97
N ARG A 29 10.23 -4.37 -19.40
CA ARG A 29 11.49 -4.62 -20.13
C ARG A 29 12.50 -5.45 -19.32
N GLY A 30 12.41 -5.38 -18.00
CA GLY A 30 13.21 -6.12 -17.03
C GLY A 30 12.60 -6.02 -15.64
N TYR A 31 13.08 -6.86 -14.72
CA TYR A 31 12.54 -6.98 -13.35
C TYR A 31 13.44 -6.36 -12.27
N SER A 32 14.46 -5.59 -12.66
CA SER A 32 15.28 -4.86 -11.70
C SER A 32 14.42 -3.82 -10.95
N LYS A 33 14.74 -3.56 -9.67
CA LYS A 33 14.02 -2.52 -8.90
C LYS A 33 14.09 -1.15 -9.57
N LYS A 34 15.20 -0.82 -10.24
CA LYS A 34 15.37 0.42 -11.03
C LYS A 34 14.36 0.47 -12.17
N THR A 35 14.25 -0.59 -12.97
CA THR A 35 13.30 -0.68 -14.07
C THR A 35 11.85 -0.59 -13.59
N LEU A 36 11.51 -1.29 -12.51
CA LEU A 36 10.15 -1.27 -11.98
C LEU A 36 9.76 0.09 -11.38
N ARG A 37 10.72 0.84 -10.80
CA ARG A 37 10.52 2.23 -10.37
C ARG A 37 10.29 3.15 -11.56
N GLN A 38 11.07 3.01 -12.63
CA GLN A 38 10.94 3.80 -13.86
C GLN A 38 9.54 3.67 -14.46
N ILE A 39 9.01 2.44 -14.52
CA ILE A 39 7.66 2.15 -15.03
C ILE A 39 6.56 2.87 -14.23
N GLN A 40 6.78 3.11 -12.94
CA GLN A 40 5.81 3.81 -12.06
C GLN A 40 5.98 5.33 -12.09
N GLN A 41 7.05 5.86 -12.70
CA GLN A 41 7.41 7.27 -12.58
C GLN A 41 6.33 8.20 -13.15
N ASN A 42 5.77 7.88 -14.32
CA ASN A 42 4.72 8.71 -14.93
C ASN A 42 3.50 8.85 -14.02
N ALA A 43 2.95 7.73 -13.55
CA ALA A 43 1.81 7.74 -12.64
C ALA A 43 2.12 8.44 -11.31
N ARG A 44 3.35 8.33 -10.81
CA ARG A 44 3.79 9.08 -9.62
C ARG A 44 3.81 10.59 -9.88
N MET A 45 4.35 11.01 -11.03
CA MET A 45 4.41 12.43 -11.40
C MET A 45 3.03 13.03 -11.61
N GLU A 46 2.08 12.30 -12.21
CA GLU A 46 0.68 12.72 -12.32
C GLU A 46 0.07 13.00 -10.93
N GLN A 47 0.30 12.12 -9.95
CA GLN A 47 -0.20 12.32 -8.59
C GLN A 47 0.46 13.49 -7.87
N ILE A 48 1.77 13.69 -8.06
CA ILE A 48 2.49 14.82 -7.47
C ILE A 48 1.99 16.14 -8.09
N SER A 49 1.86 16.21 -9.42
CA SER A 49 1.35 17.37 -10.13
C SER A 49 -0.08 17.72 -9.70
N PHE A 50 -0.97 16.72 -9.66
CA PHE A 50 -2.35 16.88 -9.20
C PHE A 50 -2.45 17.40 -7.75
N HIS A 51 -1.46 17.11 -6.91
CA HIS A 51 -1.41 17.54 -5.52
C HIS A 51 -0.36 18.64 -5.24
N LYS A 52 0.14 19.32 -6.28
CA LYS A 52 1.21 20.31 -6.16
C LYS A 52 0.89 21.43 -5.17
N LYS A 53 -0.32 22.01 -5.25
CA LYS A 53 -0.79 23.05 -4.33
C LYS A 53 -0.70 22.61 -2.86
N PHE A 54 -1.30 21.46 -2.54
CA PHE A 54 -1.24 20.87 -1.20
C PHE A 54 0.19 20.63 -0.72
N LEU A 55 1.07 20.12 -1.59
CA LEU A 55 2.46 19.85 -1.23
C LEU A 55 3.22 21.13 -0.89
N LEU A 56 3.08 22.18 -1.71
CA LEU A 56 3.74 23.47 -1.49
C LEU A 56 3.26 24.12 -0.19
N GLU A 57 1.94 24.23 0.00
CA GLU A 57 1.33 24.88 1.18
C GLU A 57 1.70 24.22 2.51
N ASN A 58 2.03 22.92 2.50
CA ASN A 58 2.30 22.16 3.73
C ASN A 58 3.77 21.79 3.91
N THR A 59 4.67 22.19 3.01
CA THR A 59 6.07 21.76 3.06
C THR A 59 6.77 22.26 4.32
N GLU A 60 6.67 23.54 4.65
CA GLU A 60 7.30 24.13 5.85
C GLU A 60 6.80 23.45 7.14
N LYS A 61 5.49 23.21 7.19
CA LYS A 61 4.88 22.49 8.31
C LYS A 61 5.37 21.05 8.44
N VAL A 62 5.72 20.38 7.35
CA VAL A 62 6.28 19.02 7.42
C VAL A 62 7.76 19.06 7.82
N ILE A 63 8.51 20.06 7.33
CA ILE A 63 9.92 20.28 7.69
C ILE A 63 10.08 20.44 9.21
N SER A 64 9.18 21.17 9.88
CA SER A 64 9.27 21.41 11.33
C SER A 64 9.16 20.14 12.20
N TYR A 65 8.67 19.03 11.63
CA TYR A 65 8.63 17.73 12.30
C TYR A 65 9.66 16.74 11.75
N CYS A 66 10.58 17.17 10.90
CA CYS A 66 11.68 16.34 10.43
C CYS A 66 12.92 16.58 11.29
N LYS A 67 13.75 15.54 11.40
CA LYS A 67 14.97 15.56 12.20
C LYS A 67 16.13 15.07 11.37
N ASP A 68 17.26 15.76 11.49
CA ASP A 68 18.52 15.29 10.94
C ASP A 68 18.92 14.00 11.64
N GLY A 69 19.68 13.18 10.92
CA GLY A 69 20.17 11.91 11.45
C GLY A 69 20.92 12.09 12.78
N LYS A 70 21.71 13.16 12.90
CA LYS A 70 22.51 13.45 14.10
C LYS A 70 21.68 13.86 15.33
N GLU A 71 20.44 14.31 15.14
CA GLU A 71 19.53 14.66 16.24
C GLU A 71 18.82 13.43 16.84
N ILE A 72 18.95 12.26 16.21
CA ILE A 72 18.31 11.02 16.67
C ILE A 72 19.28 10.20 17.50
N ASP A 73 18.85 9.82 18.70
CA ASP A 73 19.50 8.81 19.53
C ASP A 73 18.74 7.48 19.41
N PRO A 74 19.28 6.47 18.70
CA PRO A 74 18.60 5.20 18.48
C PRO A 74 18.21 4.44 19.75
N ASP A 75 18.95 4.62 20.85
CA ASP A 75 18.68 3.96 22.12
C ASP A 75 17.47 4.60 22.85
N LYS A 76 17.21 5.89 22.60
CA LYS A 76 16.12 6.65 23.21
C LYS A 76 14.82 6.69 22.39
N ILE A 77 14.77 5.98 21.26
CA ILE A 77 13.54 5.90 20.44
C ILE A 77 12.41 5.28 21.27
N VAL A 78 11.32 6.04 21.43
CA VAL A 78 10.07 5.60 22.04
C VAL A 78 8.95 5.87 21.06
N LEU A 79 8.20 4.83 20.69
CA LEU A 79 7.16 4.94 19.67
C LEU A 79 5.75 4.87 20.26
N GLU A 80 4.85 5.62 19.65
CA GLU A 80 3.40 5.48 19.83
C GLU A 80 2.67 5.36 18.48
N LEU A 81 1.45 4.81 18.52
CA LEU A 81 0.55 4.73 17.37
C LEU A 81 -0.47 5.86 17.42
N ARG A 82 -0.39 6.79 16.46
CA ARG A 82 -1.38 7.86 16.28
C ARG A 82 -2.32 7.51 15.13
N GLU A 83 -3.62 7.40 15.42
CA GLU A 83 -4.64 7.28 14.37
C GLU A 83 -4.76 8.60 13.61
N VAL A 84 -4.71 8.53 12.28
CA VAL A 84 -4.82 9.69 11.40
C VAL A 84 -6.28 10.05 11.20
N LYS A 85 -6.71 11.13 11.86
CA LYS A 85 -8.08 11.68 11.77
C LYS A 85 -8.19 12.74 10.68
N SER A 86 -9.40 12.95 10.17
CA SER A 86 -9.66 13.99 9.17
C SER A 86 -9.36 15.37 9.76
N GLY A 87 -8.68 16.22 9.00
CA GLY A 87 -8.32 17.59 9.39
C GLY A 87 -7.20 17.71 10.42
N SER A 88 -6.58 16.60 10.85
CA SER A 88 -5.53 16.64 11.86
C SER A 88 -4.13 16.89 11.26
N LEU A 89 -3.17 17.25 12.11
CA LEU A 89 -1.76 17.35 11.72
C LEU A 89 -1.26 16.03 11.11
N GLU A 90 -1.64 14.91 11.71
CA GLU A 90 -1.27 13.58 11.24
C GLU A 90 -1.75 13.35 9.81
N GLU A 91 -2.90 13.89 9.40
CA GLU A 91 -3.38 13.75 8.03
C GLU A 91 -2.51 14.50 7.02
N ILE A 92 -2.08 15.71 7.38
CA ILE A 92 -1.15 16.51 6.57
C ILE A 92 0.17 15.74 6.39
N LEU A 93 0.78 15.31 7.49
CA LEU A 93 2.05 14.57 7.48
C LEU A 93 1.90 13.26 6.69
N PHE A 94 0.85 12.49 6.99
CA PHE A 94 0.58 11.21 6.33
C PHE A 94 0.43 11.39 4.82
N ARG A 95 -0.34 12.39 4.36
CA ARG A 95 -0.57 12.63 2.94
C ARG A 95 0.68 13.15 2.24
N TRP A 96 1.39 14.10 2.84
CA TRP A 96 2.61 14.68 2.25
C TRP A 96 3.67 13.60 2.03
N TRP A 97 3.97 12.82 3.08
CA TRP A 97 4.93 11.72 2.98
C TRP A 97 4.49 10.67 1.95
N ASN A 98 3.19 10.37 1.86
CA ASN A 98 2.66 9.39 0.88
C ASN A 98 2.91 9.79 -0.58
N LEU A 99 2.89 11.07 -0.86
CA LEU A 99 3.11 11.62 -2.20
C LEU A 99 4.59 11.72 -2.55
N THR A 100 5.46 12.00 -1.58
CA THR A 100 6.87 12.32 -1.83
C THR A 100 7.82 11.13 -1.63
N TRP A 101 7.64 10.34 -0.56
CA TRP A 101 8.62 9.34 -0.12
C TRP A 101 8.68 8.08 -0.98
N TRP A 102 7.53 7.54 -1.37
CA TRP A 102 7.47 6.27 -2.07
C TRP A 102 7.55 6.43 -3.59
N SER A 103 8.15 5.45 -4.26
CA SER A 103 8.18 5.39 -5.72
C SER A 103 6.87 4.89 -6.36
N ILE A 104 5.95 4.32 -5.57
CA ILE A 104 4.64 3.85 -6.07
C ILE A 104 3.62 4.99 -5.92
N PRO A 105 2.84 5.35 -6.96
CA PRO A 105 1.86 6.44 -6.91
C PRO A 105 0.84 6.23 -5.80
N TYR A 106 0.63 7.25 -4.96
CA TYR A 106 -0.41 7.22 -3.92
C TYR A 106 -1.79 7.32 -4.56
N GLN A 107 -2.71 6.49 -4.10
CA GLN A 107 -4.10 6.46 -4.57
C GLN A 107 -5.00 6.43 -3.35
N HIS A 108 -6.12 7.13 -3.43
CA HIS A 108 -7.09 7.11 -2.36
C HIS A 108 -7.67 5.68 -2.22
N PRO A 109 -7.63 5.10 -1.00
CA PRO A 109 -8.22 3.78 -0.76
C PRO A 109 -9.76 3.83 -0.87
N TYR A 110 -10.43 2.68 -0.99
CA TYR A 110 -11.90 2.59 -0.99
C TYR A 110 -12.39 1.63 0.09
N GLY A 111 -13.62 1.83 0.55
CA GLY A 111 -14.26 0.99 1.58
C GLY A 111 -13.80 1.31 2.99
N ARG A 112 -13.68 0.28 3.85
CA ARG A 112 -13.11 0.41 5.21
C ARG A 112 -11.69 0.96 5.14
N GLN A 113 -11.37 1.94 5.97
CA GLN A 113 -10.06 2.60 6.02
C GLN A 113 -9.65 2.89 7.47
N MET A 114 -8.38 2.61 7.78
CA MET A 114 -7.70 3.08 8.98
C MET A 114 -6.29 3.52 8.58
N ARG A 115 -5.80 4.59 9.17
CA ARG A 115 -4.50 5.18 8.82
C ARG A 115 -3.77 5.48 10.12
N PHE A 116 -2.49 5.15 10.17
CA PHE A 116 -1.68 5.34 11.37
C PHE A 116 -0.34 5.95 11.02
N LEU A 117 0.09 6.88 11.86
CA LEU A 117 1.48 7.30 11.99
C LEU A 117 2.07 6.62 13.22
N LEU A 118 3.27 6.08 13.09
CA LEU A 118 4.13 5.80 14.23
C LEU A 118 4.88 7.10 14.53
N TRP A 119 4.83 7.55 15.77
CA TRP A 119 5.47 8.79 16.22
C TRP A 119 6.60 8.47 17.17
N ASP A 120 7.78 9.03 16.94
CA ASP A 120 8.85 9.04 17.94
C ASP A 120 8.58 10.17 18.93
N ILE A 121 8.22 9.81 20.15
CA ILE A 121 7.88 10.76 21.22
C ILE A 121 9.13 11.55 21.64
N THR A 122 10.25 10.85 21.80
CA THR A 122 11.49 11.44 22.31
C THR A 122 12.01 12.52 21.38
N HIS A 123 12.01 12.25 20.08
CA HIS A 123 12.53 13.17 19.06
C HIS A 123 11.45 14.04 18.42
N ASN A 124 10.20 13.87 18.85
CA ASN A 124 9.02 14.58 18.39
C ASN A 124 8.86 14.62 16.85
N CYS A 125 8.96 13.47 16.19
CA CYS A 125 8.92 13.38 14.73
C CYS A 125 8.26 12.07 14.24
N PRO A 126 7.77 12.02 12.99
CA PRO A 126 7.11 10.84 12.48
C PRO A 126 8.14 9.75 12.15
N PHE A 127 8.01 8.58 12.76
CA PHE A 127 8.88 7.43 12.56
C PHE A 127 8.56 6.67 11.26
N GLY A 128 7.28 6.52 10.99
CA GLY A 128 6.77 5.63 9.94
C GLY A 128 5.27 5.72 9.82
N LEU A 129 4.70 5.08 8.81
CA LEU A 129 3.26 5.06 8.64
C LEU A 129 2.77 3.81 7.95
N PHE A 130 1.47 3.56 8.06
CA PHE A 130 0.77 2.58 7.25
C PHE A 130 -0.71 2.92 7.10
N ALA A 131 -1.31 2.43 6.02
CA ALA A 131 -2.75 2.45 5.79
C ALA A 131 -3.29 1.02 5.82
N LEU A 132 -4.46 0.82 6.39
CA LEU A 132 -5.28 -0.37 6.24
C LEU A 132 -6.50 0.00 5.41
N GLN A 133 -6.81 -0.83 4.42
CA GLN A 133 -8.02 -0.67 3.62
C GLN A 133 -8.75 -1.99 3.43
N SER A 134 -9.97 -1.93 2.87
CA SER A 134 -10.68 -3.14 2.45
C SER A 134 -9.83 -3.94 1.46
N PRO A 135 -9.64 -5.25 1.67
CA PRO A 135 -8.92 -6.09 0.73
C PRO A 135 -9.65 -6.23 -0.60
N VAL A 136 -8.92 -6.56 -1.66
CA VAL A 136 -9.53 -7.03 -2.90
C VAL A 136 -10.33 -8.29 -2.58
N LEU A 137 -11.61 -8.31 -2.97
CA LEU A 137 -12.53 -9.40 -2.63
C LEU A 137 -12.02 -10.76 -3.14
N LYS A 138 -11.64 -10.86 -4.42
CA LYS A 138 -11.10 -12.08 -5.02
C LYS A 138 -9.59 -11.97 -5.18
N MET A 139 -8.83 -12.77 -4.44
CA MET A 139 -7.38 -12.80 -4.49
C MET A 139 -6.93 -14.25 -4.37
N SER A 140 -6.78 -14.93 -5.52
CA SER A 140 -6.53 -16.37 -5.59
C SER A 140 -5.37 -16.83 -4.70
N VAL A 141 -4.32 -16.02 -4.56
CA VAL A 141 -3.15 -16.33 -3.73
C VAL A 141 -3.54 -16.47 -2.25
N ARG A 142 -4.36 -15.56 -1.74
CA ARG A 142 -4.89 -15.60 -0.36
C ARG A 142 -5.92 -16.71 -0.22
N ASP A 143 -6.87 -16.76 -1.16
CA ASP A 143 -8.06 -17.59 -1.05
C ASP A 143 -7.68 -19.08 -1.06
N ASN A 144 -6.76 -19.47 -1.94
CA ASN A 144 -6.24 -20.84 -2.00
C ASN A 144 -5.40 -21.18 -0.75
N ALA A 145 -4.53 -20.28 -0.29
CA ALA A 145 -3.66 -20.54 0.85
C ALA A 145 -4.43 -20.73 2.18
N LEU A 146 -5.53 -19.99 2.34
CA LEU A 146 -6.40 -20.06 3.50
C LEU A 146 -7.55 -21.08 3.33
N GLY A 147 -7.77 -21.60 2.12
CA GLY A 147 -8.89 -22.49 1.81
C GLY A 147 -10.24 -21.82 2.07
N ILE A 148 -10.39 -20.55 1.67
CA ILE A 148 -11.62 -19.79 1.90
C ILE A 148 -12.73 -20.33 0.97
N PRO A 149 -13.89 -20.75 1.49
CA PRO A 149 -15.01 -21.19 0.65
C PRO A 149 -15.54 -20.07 -0.24
N ASN A 150 -15.73 -20.33 -1.53
CA ASN A 150 -16.18 -19.32 -2.50
C ASN A 150 -17.51 -18.64 -2.10
N LYS A 151 -18.45 -19.38 -1.51
CA LYS A 151 -19.76 -18.87 -1.07
C LYS A 151 -19.67 -17.94 0.15
N GLU A 152 -18.56 -17.96 0.88
CA GLU A 152 -18.35 -17.18 2.11
C GLU A 152 -17.17 -16.22 2.01
N LEU A 153 -16.64 -16.02 0.80
CA LEU A 153 -15.44 -15.24 0.57
C LEU A 153 -15.56 -13.83 1.15
N ASP A 154 -16.71 -13.20 0.95
CA ASP A 154 -17.01 -11.87 1.46
C ASP A 154 -17.05 -11.82 3.00
N ILE A 155 -17.57 -12.85 3.67
CA ILE A 155 -17.60 -12.95 5.14
C ILE A 155 -16.17 -12.93 5.69
N TRP A 156 -15.32 -13.83 5.19
CA TRP A 156 -13.95 -13.99 5.70
C TRP A 156 -13.05 -12.82 5.31
N VAL A 157 -13.18 -12.28 4.09
CA VAL A 157 -12.43 -11.11 3.64
C VAL A 157 -12.83 -9.86 4.43
N ASN A 158 -14.11 -9.70 4.79
CA ASN A 158 -14.55 -8.60 5.64
C ASN A 158 -14.00 -8.65 7.07
N ARG A 159 -13.49 -9.81 7.52
CA ARG A 159 -12.76 -9.98 8.78
C ARG A 159 -11.24 -9.83 8.63
N SER A 160 -10.82 -9.17 7.56
CA SER A 160 -9.43 -8.83 7.29
C SER A 160 -9.31 -7.40 6.76
N MET A 161 -8.07 -6.90 6.73
CA MET A 161 -7.70 -5.64 6.08
C MET A 161 -6.47 -5.85 5.22
N ASN A 162 -6.32 -5.04 4.18
CA ASN A 162 -5.11 -5.02 3.37
C ASN A 162 -4.25 -3.80 3.74
N ALA A 163 -3.04 -4.05 4.21
CA ALA A 163 -2.08 -3.00 4.50
C ALA A 163 -1.42 -2.46 3.22
N GLN A 164 -1.28 -1.14 3.18
CA GLN A 164 -0.56 -0.39 2.17
C GLN A 164 0.31 0.66 2.83
N ARG A 165 1.31 1.16 2.09
CA ARG A 165 2.21 2.23 2.56
C ARG A 165 2.96 1.90 3.85
N VAL A 166 3.16 0.62 4.10
CA VAL A 166 3.92 0.12 5.25
C VAL A 166 5.39 0.48 5.06
N GLY A 167 5.87 1.47 5.78
CA GLY A 167 7.28 1.88 5.71
C GLY A 167 7.64 2.90 6.76
N ALA A 168 8.91 2.88 7.16
CA ALA A 168 9.51 3.94 7.95
C ALA A 168 9.90 5.13 7.07
N LEU A 169 9.93 6.29 7.70
CA LEU A 169 10.39 7.55 7.13
C LEU A 169 11.87 7.74 7.47
N PRO A 170 12.58 8.61 6.75
CA PRO A 170 13.95 8.95 7.13
C PRO A 170 13.99 9.74 8.44
N PRO A 171 15.05 9.55 9.26
CA PRO A 171 16.19 8.64 9.05
C PRO A 171 15.91 7.18 9.45
N TYR A 172 14.77 6.88 10.09
CA TYR A 172 14.44 5.57 10.67
C TYR A 172 14.39 4.41 9.66
N ASN A 173 14.18 4.69 8.37
CA ASN A 173 14.25 3.66 7.33
C ASN A 173 15.61 2.95 7.28
N GLU A 174 16.70 3.66 7.60
CA GLU A 174 18.05 3.11 7.65
C GLU A 174 18.31 2.27 8.92
N LEU A 175 17.54 2.52 9.98
CA LEU A 175 17.52 1.75 11.24
C LEU A 175 16.64 0.50 11.17
N LEU A 176 16.33 0.00 9.96
CA LEU A 176 15.37 -1.08 9.74
C LEU A 176 13.98 -0.77 10.32
N GLY A 177 13.61 0.51 10.46
CA GLY A 177 12.34 0.93 11.03
C GLY A 177 11.13 0.40 10.26
N GLY A 178 11.28 0.13 8.96
CA GLY A 178 10.20 -0.48 8.19
C GLY A 178 9.78 -1.87 8.70
N LYS A 179 10.66 -2.61 9.38
CA LYS A 179 10.28 -3.85 10.08
C LYS A 179 9.42 -3.56 11.31
N MET A 180 9.70 -2.48 12.05
CA MET A 180 8.86 -2.06 13.17
C MET A 180 7.45 -1.69 12.68
N VAL A 181 7.36 -0.92 11.60
CA VAL A 181 6.07 -0.57 10.98
C VAL A 181 5.31 -1.82 10.52
N ALA A 182 6.00 -2.83 10.00
CA ALA A 182 5.38 -4.11 9.65
C ALA A 182 4.93 -4.92 10.88
N LEU A 183 5.70 -4.93 11.97
CA LEU A 183 5.30 -5.56 13.24
C LEU A 183 4.05 -4.87 13.82
N ALA A 184 4.01 -3.53 13.76
CA ALA A 184 2.92 -2.71 14.28
C ALA A 184 1.54 -3.10 13.73
N LEU A 185 1.48 -3.54 12.47
CA LEU A 185 0.25 -4.08 11.88
C LEU A 185 -0.36 -5.21 12.71
N THR A 186 0.48 -5.97 13.42
CA THR A 186 0.06 -7.13 14.20
C THR A 186 -0.16 -6.87 15.68
N SER A 187 -0.19 -5.59 16.08
CA SER A 187 -0.33 -5.23 17.48
C SER A 187 -1.76 -5.37 18.01
N ASN A 188 -1.89 -5.49 19.33
CA ASN A 188 -3.19 -5.53 20.01
C ASN A 188 -4.01 -4.25 19.74
N GLU A 189 -3.33 -3.11 19.76
CA GLU A 189 -3.88 -1.76 19.59
C GLU A 189 -4.54 -1.60 18.20
N ILE A 190 -3.98 -2.23 17.16
CA ILE A 190 -4.60 -2.23 15.83
C ILE A 190 -5.89 -3.05 15.80
N ARG A 191 -5.90 -4.20 16.49
CA ARG A 191 -7.12 -5.00 16.65
C ARG A 191 -8.18 -4.24 17.45
N GLU A 192 -7.80 -3.60 18.54
CA GLU A 192 -8.69 -2.80 19.39
C GLU A 192 -9.26 -1.59 18.66
N ALA A 193 -8.41 -0.85 17.92
CA ALA A 193 -8.85 0.27 17.09
C ALA A 193 -9.83 -0.20 16.00
N TYR A 194 -9.58 -1.37 15.39
CA TYR A 194 -10.49 -1.95 14.41
C TYR A 194 -11.85 -2.31 15.04
N ILE A 195 -11.84 -2.96 16.21
CA ILE A 195 -13.06 -3.31 16.95
C ILE A 195 -13.85 -2.04 17.27
N LYS A 196 -13.20 -1.03 17.85
CA LYS A 196 -13.82 0.25 18.23
C LYS A 196 -14.48 0.93 17.04
N LYS A 197 -13.79 0.97 15.89
CA LYS A 197 -14.26 1.63 14.67
C LYS A 197 -15.42 0.89 13.99
N TYR A 198 -15.42 -0.45 14.03
CA TYR A 198 -16.35 -1.26 13.24
C TYR A 198 -17.37 -2.08 14.06
N LYS A 199 -17.46 -1.90 15.39
CA LYS A 199 -18.36 -2.67 16.28
C LYS A 199 -19.84 -2.71 15.88
N ASN A 200 -20.30 -1.64 15.23
CA ASN A 200 -21.69 -1.48 14.79
C ASN A 200 -21.80 -1.39 13.27
N TYR A 201 -20.77 -1.81 12.54
CA TYR A 201 -20.75 -1.71 11.09
C TYR A 201 -21.76 -2.67 10.45
N VAL A 202 -22.64 -2.10 9.64
CA VAL A 202 -23.55 -2.82 8.75
C VAL A 202 -23.00 -2.70 7.34
N SER A 203 -22.82 -3.84 6.66
CA SER A 203 -22.31 -3.84 5.29
C SER A 203 -23.29 -3.13 4.36
N ILE A 204 -22.79 -2.28 3.46
CA ILE A 204 -23.68 -1.48 2.61
C ILE A 204 -24.43 -2.35 1.58
N ILE A 205 -23.78 -3.39 1.06
CA ILE A 205 -24.34 -4.27 0.01
C ILE A 205 -25.31 -5.28 0.61
N GLU A 206 -24.83 -6.14 1.51
CA GLU A 206 -25.63 -7.25 2.08
C GLU A 206 -26.51 -6.82 3.27
N ARG A 207 -26.44 -5.55 3.69
CA ARG A 207 -27.14 -5.00 4.88
C ARG A 207 -26.99 -5.83 6.16
N ARG A 208 -25.93 -6.61 6.28
CA ARG A 208 -25.68 -7.48 7.44
C ARG A 208 -24.70 -6.85 8.42
N ARG A 209 -24.90 -7.12 9.71
CA ARG A 209 -23.94 -6.78 10.75
C ARG A 209 -22.77 -7.76 10.71
N LEU A 210 -21.57 -7.25 10.54
CA LEU A 210 -20.35 -8.06 10.53
C LEU A 210 -19.74 -8.10 11.93
N ARG A 211 -19.22 -9.26 12.33
CA ARG A 211 -18.43 -9.34 13.57
C ARG A 211 -17.16 -8.51 13.41
N PRO A 212 -16.85 -7.59 14.33
CA PRO A 212 -15.73 -6.65 14.19
C PRO A 212 -14.38 -7.31 14.54
N GLU A 213 -14.19 -8.56 14.14
CA GLU A 213 -12.99 -9.35 14.45
C GLU A 213 -12.00 -9.25 13.28
N LEU A 214 -10.90 -8.53 13.50
CA LEU A 214 -9.79 -8.48 12.54
C LEU A 214 -8.92 -9.72 12.71
N LEU A 215 -9.10 -10.75 11.88
CA LEU A 215 -8.42 -12.04 12.00
C LEU A 215 -7.00 -12.04 11.41
N PHE A 216 -6.81 -11.29 10.33
CA PHE A 216 -5.53 -11.22 9.63
C PHE A 216 -5.43 -9.93 8.81
N ILE A 217 -4.20 -9.58 8.48
CA ILE A 217 -3.87 -8.50 7.56
C ILE A 217 -3.11 -9.08 6.39
N THR A 218 -3.41 -8.62 5.17
CA THR A 218 -2.63 -8.96 3.99
C THR A 218 -1.87 -7.75 3.48
N THR A 219 -0.78 -7.96 2.76
CA THR A 219 -0.12 -6.89 2.03
C THR A 219 0.61 -7.42 0.81
N THR A 220 0.98 -6.53 -0.10
CA THR A 220 1.82 -6.87 -1.25
C THR A 220 3.11 -6.08 -1.18
N SER A 221 4.20 -6.69 -1.59
CA SER A 221 5.44 -5.97 -1.79
C SER A 221 5.35 -4.92 -2.91
N ALA A 222 6.27 -3.96 -2.91
CA ALA A 222 6.34 -2.92 -3.95
C ALA A 222 6.89 -3.46 -5.29
N PHE A 223 8.08 -4.08 -5.23
CA PHE A 223 8.91 -4.46 -6.38
C PHE A 223 9.53 -5.85 -6.18
N GLY A 224 8.73 -6.92 -6.21
CA GLY A 224 9.22 -8.28 -5.96
C GLY A 224 9.50 -8.54 -4.46
N ARG A 225 10.55 -9.26 -4.09
CA ARG A 225 10.77 -9.65 -2.68
C ARG A 225 11.00 -8.42 -1.76
N SER A 226 10.29 -8.37 -0.63
CA SER A 226 10.38 -7.25 0.33
C SER A 226 11.26 -7.60 1.53
N SER A 227 12.30 -6.80 1.81
CA SER A 227 13.13 -6.97 3.01
C SER A 227 12.40 -6.66 4.32
N LEU A 228 11.26 -5.95 4.24
CA LEU A 228 10.42 -5.60 5.39
C LEU A 228 9.75 -6.84 5.99
N TYR A 229 9.20 -7.69 5.13
CA TYR A 229 8.39 -8.84 5.52
C TYR A 229 9.21 -10.14 5.52
N ASN A 230 10.28 -10.19 4.71
CA ASN A 230 11.13 -11.36 4.63
C ASN A 230 11.81 -11.66 5.98
N ARG A 231 11.61 -12.90 6.47
CA ARG A 231 12.12 -13.37 7.77
C ARG A 231 11.68 -12.46 8.94
N LEU A 232 10.51 -11.84 8.84
CA LEU A 232 9.94 -11.07 9.94
C LEU A 232 9.46 -12.06 11.01
N LYS A 233 10.23 -12.17 12.09
CA LYS A 233 9.95 -13.04 13.23
C LYS A 233 9.91 -12.24 14.53
N LEU A 234 9.05 -12.67 15.45
CA LEU A 234 8.97 -12.21 16.82
C LEU A 234 9.21 -13.41 17.73
N ASN A 235 10.30 -13.42 18.49
CA ASN A 235 10.67 -14.53 19.40
C ASN A 235 10.63 -15.92 18.73
N GLY A 236 11.09 -16.01 17.47
CA GLY A 236 11.08 -17.25 16.69
C GLY A 236 9.81 -17.51 15.88
N GLU A 237 8.67 -16.95 16.27
CA GLU A 237 7.39 -17.05 15.55
C GLU A 237 7.40 -16.19 14.27
N VAL A 238 6.86 -16.73 13.17
CA VAL A 238 6.74 -15.98 11.91
C VAL A 238 5.58 -14.99 12.03
N VAL A 239 5.86 -13.71 11.73
CA VAL A 239 4.85 -12.64 11.77
C VAL A 239 4.27 -12.36 10.38
N ALA A 240 5.10 -12.45 9.33
CA ALA A 240 4.68 -12.26 7.95
C ALA A 240 5.03 -13.50 7.11
N GLU A 241 4.01 -14.19 6.64
CA GLU A 241 4.10 -15.39 5.81
C GLU A 241 4.01 -14.99 4.34
N SER A 242 4.95 -15.47 3.52
CA SER A 242 4.83 -15.31 2.06
C SER A 242 3.89 -16.38 1.51
N LEU A 243 2.87 -15.95 0.77
CA LEU A 243 1.90 -16.83 0.11
C LEU A 243 2.20 -17.01 -1.39
N GLY A 244 3.32 -16.47 -1.87
CA GLY A 244 3.69 -16.48 -3.29
C GLY A 244 3.45 -15.13 -3.97
N TYR A 245 3.16 -15.15 -5.27
CA TYR A 245 3.14 -13.94 -6.11
C TYR A 245 1.80 -13.69 -6.81
N THR A 246 1.42 -12.42 -6.91
CA THR A 246 0.29 -11.98 -7.74
C THR A 246 0.62 -12.11 -9.23
N LYS A 247 -0.43 -12.14 -10.07
CA LYS A 247 -0.27 -12.18 -11.54
C LYS A 247 0.12 -10.82 -12.15
N GLY A 248 -0.08 -9.72 -11.42
CA GLY A 248 0.23 -8.36 -11.88
C GLY A 248 -0.80 -7.80 -12.85
N SER A 249 -2.01 -7.54 -12.34
CA SER A 249 -3.08 -6.85 -13.06
C SER A 249 -3.43 -5.52 -12.38
N GLY A 250 -3.77 -4.50 -13.15
CA GLY A 250 -4.07 -3.18 -12.61
C GLY A 250 -4.12 -2.11 -13.69
N THR A 251 -4.26 -0.84 -13.28
CA THR A 251 -4.55 0.26 -14.22
C THR A 251 -3.45 1.32 -14.27
N PHE A 252 -2.43 1.24 -13.41
CA PHE A 252 -1.44 2.31 -13.24
C PHE A 252 -0.59 2.57 -14.50
N HIS A 253 -0.47 1.58 -15.39
CA HIS A 253 0.33 1.66 -16.61
C HIS A 253 -0.40 2.42 -17.74
N ILE A 254 -1.67 2.77 -17.53
CA ILE A 254 -2.44 3.61 -18.46
C ILE A 254 -2.50 5.02 -17.88
N PRO A 255 -1.86 6.01 -18.54
CA PRO A 255 -1.96 7.43 -18.20
C PRO A 255 -3.41 7.91 -18.11
N GLU A 256 -3.67 8.91 -17.28
CA GLU A 256 -5.05 9.36 -17.03
C GLU A 256 -5.68 10.00 -18.27
N ASP A 257 -4.93 10.78 -19.05
CA ASP A 257 -5.37 11.37 -20.33
C ASP A 257 -5.84 10.28 -21.32
N LEU A 258 -5.04 9.23 -21.49
CA LEU A 258 -5.36 8.10 -22.34
C LEU A 258 -6.54 7.29 -21.80
N TYR A 259 -6.68 7.20 -20.47
CA TYR A 259 -7.85 6.59 -19.87
C TYR A 259 -9.14 7.37 -20.18
N GLN A 260 -9.11 8.70 -20.13
CA GLN A 260 -10.26 9.54 -20.52
C GLN A 260 -10.61 9.35 -22.00
N GLU A 261 -9.62 9.31 -22.91
CA GLU A 261 -9.88 9.01 -24.33
C GLU A 261 -10.54 7.63 -24.55
N ILE A 262 -10.16 6.64 -23.74
CA ILE A 262 -10.80 5.31 -23.76
C ILE A 262 -12.24 5.38 -23.26
N LEU A 263 -12.54 6.19 -22.24
CA LEU A 263 -13.91 6.38 -21.77
C LEU A 263 -14.80 7.06 -22.81
N GLU A 264 -14.33 8.12 -23.44
CA GLU A 264 -15.07 8.79 -24.52
C GLU A 264 -15.34 7.83 -25.70
N PHE A 265 -14.35 7.00 -26.03
CA PHE A 265 -14.52 5.98 -27.05
C PHE A 265 -15.57 4.94 -26.64
N LEU A 266 -15.57 4.47 -25.39
CA LEU A 266 -16.59 3.55 -24.87
C LEU A 266 -17.98 4.19 -24.85
N ALA A 267 -18.09 5.45 -24.44
CA ALA A 267 -19.35 6.20 -24.46
C ALA A 267 -19.92 6.31 -25.89
N SER A 268 -19.06 6.51 -26.90
CA SER A 268 -19.48 6.49 -28.32
C SER A 268 -19.97 5.12 -28.82
N LYS A 269 -19.80 4.07 -28.02
CA LYS A 269 -20.33 2.72 -28.25
C LYS A 269 -21.51 2.40 -27.31
N SER A 270 -22.11 3.42 -26.69
CA SER A 270 -23.23 3.31 -25.74
C SER A 270 -22.91 2.47 -24.49
N VAL A 271 -21.64 2.42 -24.08
CA VAL A 271 -21.23 1.76 -22.84
C VAL A 271 -21.39 2.73 -21.67
N ASP A 272 -22.02 2.26 -20.59
CA ASP A 272 -22.03 2.98 -19.31
C ASP A 272 -20.60 3.14 -18.76
N ILE A 273 -20.11 4.38 -18.73
CA ILE A 273 -18.79 4.73 -18.19
C ILE A 273 -18.83 5.26 -16.76
N ALA A 274 -20.01 5.26 -16.12
CA ALA A 274 -20.14 5.74 -14.76
C ALA A 274 -19.24 4.95 -13.79
N ARG A 275 -18.73 5.71 -12.81
CA ARG A 275 -17.80 5.25 -11.79
C ARG A 275 -18.31 5.65 -10.42
N GLY A 276 -17.89 4.91 -9.42
CA GLY A 276 -18.23 5.17 -8.03
C GLY A 276 -18.92 3.98 -7.40
N TYR A 277 -19.58 4.25 -6.28
CA TYR A 277 -20.37 3.24 -5.58
C TYR A 277 -21.49 2.69 -6.49
N GLY A 278 -21.82 1.41 -6.36
CA GLY A 278 -22.86 0.74 -7.17
C GLY A 278 -22.40 0.06 -8.46
N HIS A 279 -21.24 0.43 -9.04
CA HIS A 279 -20.77 -0.16 -10.32
C HIS A 279 -19.89 -1.42 -10.18
N GLY A 280 -19.86 -2.00 -8.98
CA GLY A 280 -19.10 -3.21 -8.63
C GLY A 280 -17.59 -2.99 -8.47
N PRO A 281 -16.85 -4.02 -8.02
CA PRO A 281 -15.42 -3.91 -7.72
C PRO A 281 -14.60 -3.63 -8.98
N SER A 282 -13.52 -2.86 -8.82
CA SER A 282 -12.50 -2.60 -9.84
C SER A 282 -13.06 -2.03 -11.16
N ARG A 283 -14.08 -1.15 -11.11
CA ARG A 283 -14.73 -0.57 -12.30
C ARG A 283 -13.76 0.03 -13.32
N LYS A 284 -12.74 0.78 -12.87
CA LYS A 284 -11.68 1.32 -13.77
C LYS A 284 -10.97 0.22 -14.57
N LEU A 285 -10.63 -0.90 -13.92
CA LEU A 285 -10.00 -2.06 -14.57
C LEU A 285 -10.96 -2.73 -15.57
N LYS A 286 -12.25 -2.86 -15.21
CA LYS A 286 -13.28 -3.44 -16.08
C LYS A 286 -13.51 -2.60 -17.34
N LEU A 287 -13.63 -1.28 -17.19
CA LEU A 287 -13.77 -0.35 -18.31
C LEU A 287 -12.54 -0.40 -19.23
N LEU A 288 -11.33 -0.43 -18.67
CA LEU A 288 -10.11 -0.63 -19.46
C LEU A 288 -10.10 -1.96 -20.21
N SER A 289 -10.46 -3.06 -19.54
CA SER A 289 -10.51 -4.40 -20.15
C SER A 289 -11.51 -4.42 -21.32
N LEU A 290 -12.67 -3.76 -21.15
CA LEU A 290 -13.67 -3.61 -22.20
C LEU A 290 -13.15 -2.73 -23.34
N GLY A 291 -12.52 -1.59 -23.04
CA GLY A 291 -11.88 -0.72 -24.02
C GLY A 291 -10.83 -1.47 -24.85
N PHE A 292 -9.97 -2.26 -24.21
CA PHE A 292 -8.99 -3.09 -24.90
C PHE A 292 -9.64 -4.13 -25.81
N LYS A 293 -10.74 -4.76 -25.37
CA LYS A 293 -11.52 -5.68 -26.23
C LYS A 293 -12.01 -4.97 -27.50
N TYR A 294 -12.63 -3.79 -27.39
CA TYR A 294 -13.07 -3.02 -28.56
C TYR A 294 -11.92 -2.56 -29.47
N LEU A 295 -10.74 -2.29 -28.90
CA LEU A 295 -9.55 -1.89 -29.66
C LEU A 295 -8.78 -3.09 -30.26
N GLY A 296 -9.24 -4.32 -30.05
CA GLY A 296 -8.57 -5.56 -30.45
C GLY A 296 -7.22 -5.78 -29.72
N ILE A 297 -7.06 -5.19 -28.55
CA ILE A 297 -5.83 -5.23 -27.74
C ILE A 297 -5.92 -6.43 -26.77
N PRO A 298 -4.92 -7.33 -26.72
CA PRO A 298 -5.02 -8.55 -25.94
C PRO A 298 -4.69 -8.35 -24.46
N LYS A 299 -5.69 -8.36 -23.57
CA LYS A 299 -5.53 -8.47 -22.10
C LYS A 299 -4.45 -7.56 -21.47
N PHE A 300 -4.31 -6.32 -21.94
CA PHE A 300 -3.27 -5.40 -21.47
C PHE A 300 -3.44 -4.98 -20.00
N GLU A 301 -4.61 -5.21 -19.41
CA GLU A 301 -4.83 -5.06 -17.97
C GLU A 301 -3.88 -5.93 -17.12
N PHE A 302 -3.35 -7.02 -17.70
CA PHE A 302 -2.29 -7.85 -17.12
C PHE A 302 -0.91 -7.34 -17.55
N HIS A 303 -0.38 -6.39 -16.80
CA HIS A 303 0.93 -5.79 -17.04
C HIS A 303 2.11 -6.65 -16.57
N GLY A 304 1.86 -7.76 -15.86
CA GLY A 304 2.89 -8.74 -15.48
C GLY A 304 3.83 -8.29 -14.35
N LEU A 305 3.55 -7.18 -13.66
CA LEU A 305 4.31 -6.78 -12.47
C LEU A 305 3.84 -7.62 -11.27
N LYS A 306 4.51 -8.76 -11.07
CA LYS A 306 4.26 -9.66 -9.96
C LYS A 306 4.71 -9.01 -8.65
N ARG A 307 3.83 -9.03 -7.66
CA ARG A 307 4.14 -8.61 -6.28
C ARG A 307 4.03 -9.82 -5.37
N GLU A 308 4.97 -9.95 -4.45
CA GLU A 308 4.90 -10.99 -3.45
C GLU A 308 3.77 -10.64 -2.48
N PHE A 309 2.96 -11.64 -2.14
CA PHE A 309 1.79 -11.50 -1.30
C PHE A 309 2.10 -12.04 0.09
N TYR A 310 1.85 -11.23 1.11
CA TYR A 310 2.15 -11.56 2.49
C TYR A 310 0.87 -11.61 3.33
N LEU A 311 0.81 -12.60 4.21
CA LEU A 311 -0.20 -12.79 5.23
C LEU A 311 0.41 -12.50 6.60
N LEU A 312 -0.27 -11.67 7.38
CA LEU A 312 0.06 -11.36 8.76
C LEU A 312 -1.11 -11.82 9.66
N PRO A 313 -1.06 -13.05 10.20
CA PRO A 313 -2.13 -13.56 11.04
C PRO A 313 -2.15 -12.85 12.41
N LEU A 314 -3.35 -12.53 12.90
CA LEU A 314 -3.58 -11.99 14.24
C LEU A 314 -4.07 -13.08 15.21
N VAL A 315 -4.33 -14.27 14.69
CA VAL A 315 -4.73 -15.47 15.43
C VAL A 315 -3.82 -16.65 15.06
N LYS A 316 -3.52 -17.52 16.02
CA LYS A 316 -2.67 -18.70 15.85
C LYS A 316 -3.30 -19.77 14.96
N ASN A 317 -4.61 -19.94 15.08
CA ASN A 317 -5.38 -20.99 14.43
C ASN A 317 -6.19 -20.50 13.22
N LEU A 318 -5.66 -19.56 12.44
CA LEU A 318 -6.40 -18.85 11.38
C LEU A 318 -7.12 -19.78 10.39
N LYS A 319 -6.44 -20.83 9.91
CA LYS A 319 -7.05 -21.78 8.96
C LYS A 319 -8.22 -22.54 9.59
N ASP A 320 -8.08 -22.98 10.84
CA ASP A 320 -9.14 -23.66 11.59
C ASP A 320 -10.34 -22.73 11.85
N VAL A 321 -10.10 -21.44 12.10
CA VAL A 321 -11.17 -20.43 12.25
C VAL A 321 -11.98 -20.33 10.95
N ILE A 322 -11.31 -20.27 9.80
CA ILE A 322 -11.95 -20.12 8.48
C ILE A 322 -12.64 -21.42 8.05
N GLN A 323 -11.95 -22.55 8.13
CA GLN A 323 -12.40 -23.82 7.53
C GLN A 323 -13.31 -24.62 8.45
N ARG A 324 -13.11 -24.52 9.77
CA ARG A 324 -13.79 -25.35 10.77
C ARG A 324 -14.59 -24.53 11.79
N ARG A 325 -14.68 -23.21 11.61
CA ARG A 325 -15.40 -22.28 12.49
C ARG A 325 -14.96 -22.34 13.97
N LYS A 326 -13.70 -22.74 14.22
CA LYS A 326 -13.16 -22.73 15.59
C LYS A 326 -13.09 -21.30 16.15
N LYS A 327 -13.14 -21.17 17.48
CA LYS A 327 -12.92 -19.88 18.14
C LYS A 327 -11.49 -19.37 17.88
N PRO A 328 -11.30 -18.06 17.62
CA PRO A 328 -9.97 -17.51 17.37
C PRO A 328 -9.09 -17.54 18.62
N ILE A 329 -7.86 -18.02 18.47
CA ILE A 329 -6.80 -17.97 19.48
C ILE A 329 -5.89 -16.80 19.13
N TRP A 330 -6.06 -15.68 19.82
CA TRP A 330 -5.37 -14.42 19.51
C TRP A 330 -3.88 -14.45 19.85
N TYR A 331 -3.06 -13.83 18.99
CA TYR A 331 -1.73 -13.41 19.42
C TYR A 331 -1.86 -12.23 20.41
N ASN A 332 -1.04 -12.26 21.46
CA ASN A 332 -0.86 -11.14 22.38
C ASN A 332 0.43 -10.41 22.00
N ARG A 333 0.30 -9.26 21.32
CA ARG A 333 1.41 -8.48 20.77
C ARG A 333 1.19 -7.01 21.12
N PRO A 334 1.37 -6.60 22.38
CA PRO A 334 1.23 -5.19 22.74
C PRO A 334 2.32 -4.37 22.03
N PHE A 335 1.96 -3.20 21.51
CA PHE A 335 2.81 -2.41 20.63
C PHE A 335 4.15 -2.05 21.26
N ASN A 336 4.15 -1.66 22.55
CA ASN A 336 5.39 -1.36 23.28
C ASN A 336 6.39 -2.53 23.29
N ARG A 337 5.93 -3.79 23.45
CA ARG A 337 6.80 -4.97 23.39
C ARG A 337 7.35 -5.20 21.99
N LEU A 338 6.58 -4.88 20.94
CA LEU A 338 7.07 -4.92 19.56
C LEU A 338 8.17 -3.89 19.31
N VAL A 339 8.03 -2.68 19.88
CA VAL A 339 9.05 -1.62 19.83
C VAL A 339 10.34 -2.07 20.49
N GLU A 340 10.26 -2.55 21.73
CA GLU A 340 11.45 -3.02 22.47
C GLU A 340 12.16 -4.18 21.75
N TYR A 341 11.38 -5.14 21.25
CA TYR A 341 11.94 -6.23 20.45
C TYR A 341 12.64 -5.72 19.18
N TRP A 342 12.01 -4.83 18.40
CA TRP A 342 12.63 -4.26 17.20
C TRP A 342 13.91 -3.49 17.54
N LYS A 343 13.87 -2.69 18.60
CA LYS A 343 14.99 -1.83 19.04
C LYS A 343 16.22 -2.67 19.37
N GLY A 344 16.07 -3.65 20.26
CA GLY A 344 17.16 -4.55 20.65
C GLY A 344 17.61 -5.48 19.52
N ARG A 345 16.67 -6.05 18.75
CA ARG A 345 17.00 -7.04 17.72
C ARG A 345 17.61 -6.43 16.45
N TRP A 346 17.19 -5.22 16.09
CA TRP A 346 17.51 -4.63 14.79
C TRP A 346 18.04 -3.21 14.88
N ALA A 347 17.37 -2.28 15.56
CA ALA A 347 17.72 -0.85 15.49
C ALA A 347 19.11 -0.56 16.06
N ILE A 348 19.36 -0.92 17.32
CA ILE A 348 20.63 -0.64 18.01
C ILE A 348 21.81 -1.38 17.31
N PRO A 349 21.73 -2.69 17.02
CA PRO A 349 22.81 -3.37 16.28
C PRO A 349 23.05 -2.78 14.88
N ARG A 350 21.99 -2.33 14.20
CA ARG A 350 22.12 -1.68 12.88
C ARG A 350 22.83 -0.34 13.01
N ALA A 351 22.44 0.47 14.00
CA ALA A 351 22.99 1.80 14.21
C ALA A 351 24.51 1.75 14.41
N LYS A 352 24.99 0.79 15.23
CA LYS A 352 26.41 0.56 15.50
C LYS A 352 27.19 0.08 14.28
N ARG A 353 26.60 -0.82 13.48
CA ARG A 353 27.29 -1.44 12.34
C ARG A 353 27.29 -0.59 11.07
N ILE A 354 26.22 0.16 10.83
CA ILE A 354 26.02 0.93 9.59
C ILE A 354 25.40 2.29 9.96
N PRO A 355 26.22 3.31 10.26
CA PRO A 355 25.74 4.61 10.73
C PRO A 355 25.19 5.52 9.62
N LEU A 356 24.75 4.97 8.48
CA LEU A 356 24.19 5.76 7.37
C LEU A 356 22.99 6.63 7.77
N TRP A 357 22.24 6.20 8.79
CA TRP A 357 21.11 6.93 9.34
C TRP A 357 21.51 8.31 9.88
N SER A 358 22.72 8.46 10.45
CA SER A 358 23.16 9.73 11.05
C SER A 358 23.58 10.77 10.01
N ALA A 359 23.84 10.34 8.77
CA ALA A 359 24.16 11.21 7.64
C ALA A 359 22.92 11.75 6.91
N PHE A 360 21.71 11.44 7.38
CA PHE A 360 20.50 12.02 6.82
C PHE A 360 20.44 13.52 7.14
N GLU A 361 20.26 14.33 6.10
CA GLU A 361 20.09 15.78 6.20
C GLU A 361 18.72 16.16 5.66
N THR A 362 17.90 16.76 6.51
CA THR A 362 16.53 17.17 6.24
C THR A 362 16.50 18.13 5.06
N GLU A 363 17.32 19.18 5.09
CA GLU A 363 17.37 20.20 4.05
C GLU A 363 17.63 19.58 2.66
N LYS A 364 18.65 18.73 2.53
CA LYS A 364 18.97 18.05 1.26
C LYS A 364 17.83 17.18 0.75
N PHE A 365 17.09 16.52 1.64
CA PHE A 365 15.90 15.76 1.26
C PHE A 365 14.81 16.67 0.70
N PHE A 366 14.50 17.78 1.38
CA PHE A 366 13.44 18.71 0.96
C PHE A 366 13.79 19.48 -0.31
N ILE A 367 15.05 19.86 -0.54
CA ILE A 367 15.50 20.44 -1.82
C ILE A 367 15.18 19.48 -2.97
N ARG A 368 15.49 18.18 -2.81
CA ARG A 368 15.18 17.16 -3.83
C ARG A 368 13.70 16.88 -3.97
N ALA A 369 12.95 16.88 -2.88
CA ALA A 369 11.51 16.60 -2.90
C ALA A 369 10.74 17.75 -3.58
N THR A 370 11.14 19.00 -3.33
CA THR A 370 10.49 20.20 -3.86
C THR A 370 10.95 20.56 -5.27
N SER A 371 12.16 20.19 -5.69
CA SER A 371 12.60 20.39 -7.08
C SER A 371 11.69 19.69 -8.09
N ILE A 372 11.16 18.52 -7.72
CA ILE A 372 10.17 17.76 -8.49
C ILE A 372 8.85 18.53 -8.65
N LEU A 373 8.54 19.46 -7.73
CA LEU A 373 7.34 20.32 -7.80
C LEU A 373 7.54 21.52 -8.70
N LYS A 374 8.79 21.92 -8.97
CA LYS A 374 9.13 23.07 -9.82
C LYS A 374 9.19 22.72 -11.31
N ALA A 375 9.47 21.45 -11.63
CA ALA A 375 9.30 20.88 -12.96
C ALA A 375 7.81 20.63 -13.28
#